data_AF-A0A261KNI8-F1
#
_entry.id   AF-A0A261KNI8-F1
#
_cell.length_a   1.000
_cell.length_b   1.000
_cell.length_c   1.000
_cell.angle_alpha   90.00
_cell.angle_beta   90.00
_cell.angle_gamma   90.00
#
_symmetry.space_group_name_H-M   'P 1'
#
loop_
_entity.id
_entity.type
_entity.pdbx_description
1 polymer ?
#
loop_
_entity_poly.entity_id
_entity_poly.type
_entity_poly.pdbx_seq_one_letter_code
_entity_poly.pdbx_strand_id
1 'polypeptide(L)' 'MPAQKKTPFFKVYTDSELKEKLKYYSKLYGTNQSEVINMLVSGWVDGVEKATPIRDTFGLSGNVANTVGE' A
#
# COMPACT_ATOMS: atom_id res chain seq x y z
N MET A 1 -14.27 -22.89 -9.27
CA MET A 1 -14.62 -21.50 -8.91
C MET A 1 -13.38 -20.88 -8.25
N PRO A 2 -12.86 -19.71 -8.69
CA PRO A 2 -11.63 -19.15 -8.14
C PRO A 2 -11.81 -18.75 -6.67
N ALA A 3 -10.85 -19.13 -5.83
CA ALA A 3 -10.87 -18.84 -4.40
C ALA A 3 -10.85 -17.33 -4.14
N GLN A 4 -11.88 -16.82 -3.48
CA GLN A 4 -11.99 -15.43 -3.07
C GLN A 4 -10.91 -15.15 -2.02
N LYS A 5 -9.77 -14.60 -2.45
CA LYS A 5 -8.67 -14.18 -1.56
C LYS A 5 -9.26 -13.17 -0.57
N LYS A 6 -9.27 -13.51 0.72
CA LYS A 6 -9.69 -12.58 1.77
C LYS A 6 -8.73 -11.40 1.77
N THR A 7 -9.21 -10.22 1.43
CA THR A 7 -8.42 -9.00 1.53
C THR A 7 -8.10 -8.76 3.02
N PRO A 8 -6.81 -8.59 3.39
CA PRO A 8 -6.45 -8.30 4.77
C PRO A 8 -7.02 -6.94 5.19
N PHE A 9 -7.58 -6.89 6.41
CA PHE A 9 -8.10 -5.66 7.00
C PHE A 9 -7.05 -5.06 7.94
N PHE A 10 -6.80 -3.77 7.80
CA PHE A 10 -5.86 -3.03 8.64
C PHE A 10 -6.60 -1.92 9.39
N LYS A 11 -6.22 -1.72 10.66
CA LYS A 11 -6.65 -0.57 11.43
C LYS A 11 -5.59 0.52 11.31
N VAL A 12 -5.95 1.65 10.70
CA VAL A 12 -5.07 2.80 10.54
C VAL A 12 -5.37 3.82 11.64
N TYR A 13 -4.33 4.31 12.29
CA TYR A 13 -4.44 5.39 13.27
C TYR A 13 -3.99 6.69 12.61
N THR A 14 -4.85 7.70 12.64
CA THR A 14 -4.59 9.03 12.06
C THR A 14 -4.90 10.10 13.09
N ASP A 15 -4.22 11.24 12.99
CA ASP A 15 -4.61 12.43 13.73
C ASP A 15 -5.94 13.02 13.21
N SER A 16 -6.44 14.03 13.93
CA SER A 16 -7.71 14.69 13.63
C SER A 16 -7.70 15.44 12.30
N GLU A 17 -6.57 16.07 11.94
CA GLU A 17 -6.45 16.86 10.71
C GLU A 17 -6.48 15.96 9.47
N LEU A 18 -5.73 14.87 9.50
CA LEU A 18 -5.70 13.87 8.44
C LEU A 18 -7.07 13.20 8.29
N LYS A 19 -7.78 12.96 9.41
CA LYS A 19 -9.15 12.42 9.37
C LYS A 19 -10.13 13.36 8.66
N GLU A 20 -10.02 14.67 8.88
CA GLU A 20 -10.84 15.66 8.18
C GLU A 20 -10.51 15.72 6.68
N LYS A 21 -9.22 15.70 6.32
CA LYS A 21 -8.78 15.63 4.91
C LYS A 21 -9.31 14.38 4.21
N LEU A 22 -9.21 13.21 4.84
CA LEU A 22 -9.76 11.97 4.28
C LEU A 22 -11.27 12.05 4.07
N LYS A 23 -12.02 12.67 5.00
CA LYS A 23 -13.46 12.91 4.86
C LYS A 23 -13.79 13.90 3.75
N TYR A 24 -12.97 14.93 3.56
CA TYR A 24 -13.14 15.89 2.47
C TYR A 24 -12.95 15.19 1.10
N TYR A 25 -11.85 14.46 0.93
CA TYR A 25 -11.57 13.77 -0.33
C TYR A 25 -12.54 12.63 -0.62
N SER A 26 -13.01 11.91 0.42
CA SER A 26 -14.04 10.89 0.22
C SER A 26 -15.31 11.49 -0.37
N LYS A 27 -15.72 12.67 0.09
CA LYS A 27 -16.85 13.42 -0.49
C LYS A 27 -16.55 13.93 -1.89
N LEU A 28 -15.36 14.49 -2.12
CA LEU A 28 -14.96 15.06 -3.41
C LEU A 28 -15.00 14.02 -4.53
N TYR A 29 -14.50 12.82 -4.27
CA TYR A 29 -14.43 11.74 -5.26
C TYR A 29 -15.64 10.79 -5.22
N GLY A 30 -16.65 11.05 -4.38
CA GLY A 30 -17.83 10.19 -4.26
C GLY A 30 -17.52 8.76 -3.80
N THR A 31 -16.47 8.60 -3.00
CA THR A 31 -15.87 7.31 -2.61
C THR A 31 -15.79 7.19 -1.09
N ASN A 32 -15.38 6.04 -0.56
CA ASN A 32 -15.18 5.88 0.88
C ASN A 32 -13.74 6.22 1.31
N GLN A 33 -13.51 6.43 2.60
CA GLN A 33 -12.19 6.79 3.12
C GLN A 33 -11.13 5.70 2.87
N SER A 34 -11.51 4.42 2.87
CA SER A 34 -10.60 3.31 2.60
C SER A 34 -10.09 3.32 1.16
N GLU A 35 -10.95 3.65 0.21
CA GLU A 35 -10.57 3.82 -1.20
C GLU A 35 -9.66 5.03 -1.39
N VAL A 36 -9.93 6.16 -0.71
CA VAL A 36 -8.99 7.31 -0.69
C VAL A 36 -7.62 6.89 -0.15
N ILE A 37 -7.58 6.17 0.97
CA ILE A 37 -6.33 5.68 1.56
C ILE A 37 -5.61 4.75 0.58
N ASN A 38 -6.32 3.82 -0.06
CA ASN A 38 -5.73 2.92 -1.04
C ASN A 38 -5.12 3.69 -2.22
N MET A 39 -5.81 4.69 -2.77
CA MET A 39 -5.27 5.53 -3.84
C MET A 39 -3.98 6.26 -3.42
N LEU A 40 -3.96 6.81 -2.20
CA LEU A 40 -2.78 7.52 -1.68
C LEU A 40 -1.60 6.57 -1.45
N VAL A 41 -1.85 5.41 -0.85
CA VAL A 41 -0.81 4.40 -0.58
C VAL A 41 -0.26 3.85 -1.89
N SER A 42 -1.12 3.50 -2.85
CA SER A 42 -0.68 3.02 -4.18
C SER A 42 0.17 4.08 -4.89
N GLY A 43 -0.26 5.34 -4.92
CA GLY A 43 0.52 6.41 -5.54
C GLY A 43 1.88 6.65 -4.86
N TRP A 44 1.93 6.51 -3.54
CA TRP A 44 3.20 6.61 -2.80
C TRP A 44 4.12 5.42 -3.07
N VAL A 45 3.62 4.19 -3.05
CA VAL A 45 4.40 2.98 -3.36
C VAL A 45 4.96 3.04 -4.78
N ASP A 46 4.13 3.39 -5.77
CA ASP A 46 4.57 3.57 -7.16
C ASP A 46 5.68 4.62 -7.27
N GLY A 47 5.58 5.72 -6.50
CA GLY A 47 6.61 6.75 -6.44
C GLY A 47 7.90 6.27 -5.79
N VAL A 48 7.81 5.52 -4.70
CA VAL A 48 8.96 4.95 -3.98
C VAL A 48 9.67 3.90 -4.81
N GLU A 49 8.95 2.95 -5.42
CA GLU A 49 9.52 1.91 -6.28
C GLU A 49 10.28 2.49 -7.48
N LYS A 50 9.76 3.59 -8.05
CA LYS A 50 10.41 4.30 -9.16
C LYS A 50 11.60 5.15 -8.72
N ALA A 51 11.56 5.74 -7.52
CA ALA A 51 12.62 6.62 -7.01
C ALA A 51 13.79 5.84 -6.40
N THR A 52 13.52 4.72 -5.75
CA THR A 52 14.50 3.80 -5.20
C THR A 52 13.94 2.40 -5.33
N PRO A 53 14.44 1.54 -6.23
CA PRO A 53 14.14 0.13 -6.10
C PRO A 53 14.64 -0.27 -4.71
N ILE A 54 13.72 -0.59 -3.80
CA ILE A 54 14.06 -1.13 -2.48
C ILE A 54 14.67 -2.49 -2.78
N ARG A 55 15.98 -2.49 -2.97
CA ARG A 55 16.79 -3.67 -3.20
C ARG A 55 16.81 -4.42 -1.86
N ASP A 56 15.82 -5.29 -1.63
CA ASP A 56 15.72 -6.28 -0.55
C ASP A 56 16.50 -5.93 0.75
N THR A 57 16.24 -4.77 1.36
CA THR A 57 16.87 -4.41 2.66
C THR A 57 16.12 -4.98 3.85
N PHE A 58 14.92 -5.50 3.64
CA PHE A 58 14.23 -6.38 4.58
C PHE A 58 14.30 -7.79 4.00
N GLY A 59 15.15 -8.65 4.57
CA GLY A 59 15.30 -10.06 4.22
C GLY A 59 14.05 -10.90 4.51
N LEU A 60 12.92 -10.53 3.93
CA LEU A 60 11.65 -11.26 3.89
C LEU A 60 11.36 -11.71 2.45
N SER A 61 12.39 -11.99 1.67
CA SER A 61 12.29 -12.82 0.48
C SER A 61 12.11 -14.27 0.94
N GLY A 62 10.85 -14.66 1.10
CA GLY A 62 10.46 -16.06 1.04
C GLY A 62 10.60 -16.56 -0.39
N ASN A 63 11.83 -16.79 -0.86
CA ASN A 63 12.23 -18.04 -1.50
C ASN A 63 13.68 -17.99 -2.00
N VAL A 64 14.38 -19.05 -1.61
CA VAL A 64 15.74 -19.43 -1.92
C VAL A 64 15.90 -19.79 -3.39
N ALA A 65 17.15 -19.66 -3.87
CA ALA A 65 17.75 -20.12 -5.12
C ALA A 65 17.73 -19.16 -6.32
N ASN A 66 18.77 -18.34 -6.44
CA ASN A 66 19.62 -18.46 -7.63
C ASN A 66 21.05 -18.03 -7.33
N THR A 67 21.93 -19.02 -7.44
CA THR A 67 23.39 -18.99 -7.38
C THR A 67 23.93 -17.93 -8.33
N VAL A 68 24.71 -16.97 -7.81
CA VAL A 68 25.63 -16.16 -8.62
C VAL A 68 27.00 -16.29 -7.99
N GLY A 69 27.72 -17.29 -8.48
CA GLY A 69 29.13 -17.54 -8.28
C GLY A 69 29.68 -18.06 -9.60
N GLU A 70 29.88 -17.13 -10.53
CA GLU A 70 31.00 -17.11 -11.48
C GLU A 70 31.62 -15.72 -11.43
#